data_AF-A0A0B1T0A7-F1
#
_entry.id   AF-A0A0B1T0A7-F1
#
_cell.length_a   1.000
_cell.length_b   1.000
_cell.length_c   1.000
_cell.angle_alpha   90.00
_cell.angle_beta   90.00
_cell.angle_gamma   90.00
#
_symmetry.space_group_name_H-M   'P 1'
#
loop_
_entity.id
_entity.type
_entity.pdbx_description
1 polymer ?
#
loop_
_entity_poly.entity_id
_entity_poly.type
_entity_poly.pdbx_seq_one_letter_code
_entity_poly.pdbx_strand_id
1 'polypeptide(L)'
;MFGIDFCYYVASYRSKLVVYLTRNAQDERQQIYTSGDVHGDRHHWICDKVYLYNGTYNSIEFSAEGLRNEYSYVGLDQIDVFDPIKGVSACAKKDKETKETLIPLRF
;
A
#
# COMPACT_ATOMS: atom_id res chain seq x y z
N MET A 1 -3.00 0.65 15.78
CA MET A 1 -2.76 -0.32 14.71
C MET A 1 -3.05 0.44 13.44
N PHE A 2 -2.27 0.27 12.38
CA PHE A 2 -2.59 0.89 11.09
C PHE A 2 -2.50 -0.17 9.99
N GLY A 3 -3.22 0.06 8.91
CA GLY A 3 -3.16 -0.79 7.73
C GLY A 3 -2.50 -0.05 6.58
N ILE A 4 -1.89 -0.81 5.68
CA ILE A 4 -1.44 -0.33 4.38
C ILE A 4 -2.33 -0.99 3.34
N ASP A 5 -2.96 -0.20 2.49
CA ASP A 5 -3.77 -0.64 1.35
C ASP A 5 -2.99 -0.33 0.08
N PHE A 6 -2.99 -1.25 -0.88
CA PHE A 6 -2.30 -1.05 -2.15
C PHE A 6 -2.88 -1.96 -3.22
N CYS A 7 -2.78 -1.52 -4.48
CA CYS A 7 -3.09 -2.34 -5.63
C CYS A 7 -1.82 -2.65 -6.41
N TYR A 8 -1.70 -3.89 -6.86
CA TYR A 8 -0.55 -4.35 -7.61
C TYR A 8 -0.97 -5.12 -8.86
N TYR A 9 -0.07 -5.12 -9.83
CA TYR A 9 -0.18 -5.88 -11.06
C TYR A 9 1.15 -6.58 -11.27
N VAL A 10 1.15 -7.87 -11.57
CA VAL A 10 2.38 -8.63 -11.82
C VAL A 10 2.18 -9.38 -13.13
N ALA A 11 3.12 -9.27 -14.06
CA ALA A 11 2.92 -9.67 -15.46
C ALA A 11 3.83 -10.82 -15.95
N SER A 12 4.52 -11.53 -15.06
CA SER A 12 5.53 -12.51 -15.46
C SER A 12 5.74 -13.60 -14.43
N TYR A 13 6.12 -14.79 -14.92
CA TYR A 13 6.44 -15.94 -14.10
C TYR A 13 7.61 -15.67 -13.15
N ARG A 14 7.40 -15.92 -11.84
CA ARG A 14 8.29 -15.62 -10.71
C ARG A 14 8.47 -14.15 -10.34
N SER A 15 7.92 -13.22 -11.12
CA SER A 15 7.86 -11.83 -10.68
C SER A 15 6.91 -11.74 -9.49
N LYS A 16 7.26 -10.93 -8.51
CA LYS A 16 6.45 -10.75 -7.30
C LYS A 16 6.63 -9.36 -6.73
N LEU A 17 5.57 -8.84 -6.12
CA LEU A 17 5.64 -7.71 -5.22
C LEU A 17 5.90 -8.23 -3.80
N VAL A 18 6.90 -7.67 -3.13
CA VAL A 18 7.24 -8.00 -1.75
C VAL A 18 7.20 -6.72 -0.93
N VAL A 19 6.66 -6.78 0.28
CA VAL A 19 6.68 -5.65 1.22
C VAL A 19 7.57 -6.00 2.40
N TYR A 20 8.52 -5.11 2.69
CA TYR A 20 9.41 -5.19 3.84
C TYR A 20 9.10 -4.10 4.86
N LEU A 21 9.41 -4.40 6.11
CA LEU A 21 9.23 -3.52 7.26
C LEU A 21 10.53 -3.43 8.04
N THR A 22 10.95 -2.21 8.36
CA THR A 22 12.12 -1.96 9.20
C THR A 22 11.67 -1.15 10.42
N ARG A 23 11.93 -1.65 11.63
CA ARG A 23 11.53 -0.98 12.88
C ARG A 23 12.56 0.04 13.34
N ASN A 24 13.82 -0.36 13.44
CA ASN A 24 14.95 0.53 13.73
C ASN A 24 15.95 0.53 12.56
N ALA A 25 16.74 1.59 12.43
CA ALA A 25 17.74 1.71 11.35
C ALA A 25 18.85 0.63 11.39
N GLN A 26 19.03 -0.02 12.54
CA GLN A 26 19.99 -1.10 12.76
C GLN A 26 19.36 -2.50 12.62
N ASP A 27 18.03 -2.59 12.51
CA ASP A 27 17.33 -3.87 12.39
C ASP A 27 17.38 -4.39 10.95
N GLU A 28 17.41 -5.71 10.80
CA GLU A 28 17.18 -6.34 9.51
C GLU A 28 15.75 -6.10 9.03
N ARG A 29 15.60 -5.88 7.72
CA ARG A 29 14.27 -5.74 7.10
C ARG A 29 13.47 -7.03 7.25
N GLN A 30 12.25 -6.92 7.75
CA GLN A 30 11.32 -8.04 7.91
C GLN A 30 10.37 -8.10 6.72
N GLN A 31 10.29 -9.23 6.02
CA GLN A 31 9.27 -9.44 4.99
C GLN A 31 7.90 -9.61 5.64
N ILE A 32 6.92 -8.79 5.26
CA ILE A 32 5.55 -8.81 5.80
C ILE A 32 4.50 -9.21 4.76
N TYR A 33 4.86 -9.20 3.47
CA TYR A 33 3.96 -9.55 2.38
C TYR A 33 4.74 -10.11 1.19
N THR A 34 4.13 -11.06 0.48
CA THR A 34 4.54 -11.44 -0.87
C THR A 34 3.30 -11.69 -1.72
N SER A 35 3.28 -11.16 -2.93
CA SER A 35 2.22 -11.47 -3.88
C SER A 35 2.28 -12.95 -4.26
N GLY A 36 1.12 -13.55 -4.54
CA GLY A 36 1.04 -14.90 -5.10
C GLY A 36 1.67 -14.99 -6.50
N ASP A 37 1.97 -16.22 -6.93
CA ASP A 37 2.42 -16.49 -8.29
C ASP A 37 1.34 -16.13 -9.31
N VAL A 38 1.75 -15.45 -10.39
CA VAL A 38 0.85 -15.11 -11.48
C VAL A 38 0.81 -16.23 -12.50
N HIS A 39 -0.38 -16.56 -12.96
CA HIS A 39 -0.57 -17.38 -14.15
C HIS A 39 -0.74 -16.46 -15.36
N GLY A 40 -0.07 -16.80 -16.48
CA GLY A 40 0.03 -15.95 -17.67
C GLY A 40 -1.30 -15.63 -18.37
N ASP A 41 -2.41 -16.14 -17.86
CA ASP A 41 -3.78 -15.88 -18.33
C ASP A 41 -4.51 -14.78 -17.52
N ARG A 42 -3.95 -14.31 -16.40
CA ARG A 42 -4.62 -13.39 -15.47
C ARG A 42 -3.95 -12.02 -15.44
N HIS A 43 -4.32 -11.17 -16.40
CA HIS A 43 -3.91 -9.77 -16.44
C HIS A 43 -4.94 -8.85 -15.75
N HIS A 44 -4.90 -8.73 -14.43
CA HIS A 44 -5.74 -7.76 -13.71
C HIS A 44 -5.02 -7.23 -12.46
N TRP A 45 -5.42 -6.04 -12.02
CA TRP A 45 -4.98 -5.45 -10.76
C TRP A 45 -5.58 -6.20 -9.57
N ILE A 46 -4.76 -6.48 -8.56
CA ILE A 46 -5.15 -7.10 -7.29
C ILE A 46 -4.89 -6.09 -6.19
N CYS A 47 -5.88 -5.84 -5.33
CA CYS A 47 -5.73 -4.94 -4.19
C CYS A 47 -5.70 -5.74 -2.90
N ASP A 48 -4.74 -5.42 -2.03
CA ASP A 48 -4.46 -6.17 -0.81
C ASP A 48 -4.12 -5.24 0.36
N LYS A 49 -4.22 -5.78 1.57
CA LYS A 49 -4.10 -5.04 2.83
C LYS A 49 -3.18 -5.76 3.79
N VAL A 50 -2.22 -5.00 4.33
CA VAL A 50 -1.32 -5.49 5.37
C VAL A 50 -1.54 -4.70 6.65
N TYR A 51 -1.86 -5.40 7.73
CA TYR A 51 -2.08 -4.79 9.05
C TYR A 51 -0.79 -4.80 9.88
N LEU A 52 -0.48 -3.65 10.47
CA LEU A 52 0.69 -3.44 11.30
C LEU A 52 0.29 -3.11 12.74
N TYR A 53 0.87 -3.85 13.67
CA TYR A 53 0.68 -3.65 15.11
C TYR A 53 1.22 -2.29 15.58
N ASN A 54 0.90 -1.90 16.82
CA ASN A 54 1.45 -0.66 17.39
C ASN A 54 2.97 -0.76 17.54
N GLY A 55 3.69 0.28 17.13
CA GLY A 55 5.14 0.36 17.24
C GLY A 55 5.69 1.60 16.57
N THR A 56 7.01 1.78 16.69
CA THR A 56 7.79 2.76 15.92
C THR A 56 8.41 2.05 14.74
N TYR A 57 8.26 2.63 13.56
CA TYR A 57 8.73 2.06 12.30
C TYR A 57 9.64 3.07 11.61
N ASN A 58 10.75 2.59 11.07
CA ASN A 58 11.68 3.38 10.28
C ASN A 58 11.22 3.47 8.83
N SER A 59 10.89 2.33 8.21
CA SER A 59 10.44 2.30 6.81
C SER A 59 9.52 1.12 6.50
N ILE A 60 8.69 1.34 5.48
CA ILE A 60 7.95 0.33 4.73
C ILE A 60 8.48 0.40 3.31
N GLU A 61 8.92 -0.72 2.75
CA GLU A 61 9.53 -0.79 1.42
C GLU A 61 8.75 -1.76 0.54
N PHE A 62 8.29 -1.27 -0.61
CA PHE A 62 7.74 -2.09 -1.68
C PHE A 62 8.86 -2.46 -2.65
N SER A 63 9.05 -3.74 -2.89
CA SER A 63 10.12 -4.28 -3.73
C SER A 63 9.53 -5.15 -4.84
N ALA A 64 9.91 -4.87 -6.08
CA ALA A 64 9.65 -5.75 -7.21
C ALA A 64 10.81 -6.75 -7.34
N GLU A 65 10.51 -8.04 -7.13
CA GLU A 65 11.52 -9.10 -7.14
C GLU A 65 11.24 -10.13 -8.23
N GLY A 66 12.28 -10.87 -8.63
CA GLY A 66 12.14 -11.94 -9.61
C GLY A 66 11.84 -11.44 -11.04
N LEU A 67 12.20 -10.20 -11.35
CA LEU A 67 12.12 -9.64 -12.70
C LEU A 67 13.23 -10.27 -13.56
N ARG A 68 12.88 -11.15 -14.50
CA ARG A 68 13.86 -11.97 -15.23
C ARG A 68 14.42 -11.28 -16.48
N ASN A 69 13.68 -10.32 -17.02
CA ASN A 69 13.96 -9.65 -18.27
C ASN A 69 13.13 -8.35 -18.36
N GLU A 70 13.32 -7.62 -19.45
CA GLU A 70 12.62 -6.37 -19.78
C GLU A 70 11.12 -6.52 -19.99
N TYR A 71 10.62 -7.76 -20.09
CA TYR A 71 9.20 -8.11 -20.21
C TYR A 71 8.57 -8.53 -18.87
N SER A 72 9.35 -8.48 -17.79
CA SER A 72 8.87 -8.77 -16.44
C SER A 72 8.48 -7.48 -15.74
N TYR A 73 7.18 -7.31 -15.51
CA TYR A 73 6.63 -6.07 -14.96
C TYR A 73 5.93 -6.32 -13.63
N VAL A 74 6.14 -5.38 -12.71
CA VAL A 74 5.35 -5.20 -11.51
C VAL A 74 4.85 -3.75 -11.51
N GLY A 75 3.53 -3.58 -11.52
CA GLY A 75 2.86 -2.32 -11.31
C GLY A 75 2.42 -2.20 -9.86
N LEU A 76 2.48 -0.99 -9.33
CA LEU A 76 2.05 -0.64 -7.98
C LEU A 76 1.29 0.68 -8.07
N ASP A 77 0.12 0.73 -7.45
CA ASP A 77 -0.75 1.91 -7.46
C ASP A 77 -1.59 1.96 -6.16
N GLN A 78 -2.27 3.09 -5.95
CA GLN A 78 -3.25 3.31 -4.88
C GLN A 78 -2.70 2.97 -3.48
N ILE A 79 -1.43 3.27 -3.24
CA ILE A 79 -0.82 3.09 -1.92
C ILE A 79 -1.45 4.06 -0.95
N ASP A 80 -2.03 3.53 0.12
CA ASP A 80 -2.62 4.32 1.19
C ASP A 80 -2.31 3.73 2.56
N VAL A 81 -2.31 4.59 3.57
CA VAL A 81 -2.21 4.19 4.97
C VAL A 81 -3.58 4.46 5.58
N PHE A 82 -4.16 3.53 6.33
CA PHE A 82 -5.48 3.70 6.91
C PHE A 82 -5.55 3.28 8.38
N ASP A 83 -6.50 3.87 9.12
CA ASP A 83 -6.87 3.41 10.47
C ASP A 83 -7.86 2.25 10.32
N PRO A 84 -7.49 1.00 10.66
CA PRO A 84 -8.35 -0.16 10.50
C PRO A 84 -9.53 -0.20 11.47
N ILE A 85 -9.47 0.55 12.59
CA ILE A 85 -10.58 0.65 13.54
C ILE A 85 -11.64 1.61 13.00
N LYS A 86 -11.20 2.73 12.44
CA LYS A 86 -12.10 3.76 11.90
C LYS A 86 -12.48 3.53 10.43
N GLY A 87 -11.75 2.67 9.72
CA GLY A 87 -11.90 2.44 8.28
C GLY A 87 -11.61 3.69 7.45
N VAL A 88 -10.76 4.60 7.93
CA VAL A 88 -10.44 5.87 7.26
C VAL A 88 -9.01 5.91 6.77
N SER A 89 -8.83 6.34 5.53
CA SER A 89 -7.54 6.72 4.96
C SER A 89 -6.87 7.82 5.80
N ALA A 90 -5.56 7.72 5.97
CA ALA A 90 -4.72 8.75 6.59
C ALA A 90 -4.55 9.95 5.67
N CYS A 91 -4.59 9.73 4.35
CA CYS A 91 -4.56 10.78 3.33
C CYS A 91 -5.90 11.50 3.20
N ALA A 92 -7.01 10.88 3.65
CA ALA A 92 -8.31 11.55 3.73
C ALA A 92 -8.35 12.55 4.90
N LYS A 93 -7.82 13.76 4.71
CA LYS A 93 -8.06 14.88 5.64
C LYS A 93 -8.54 16.14 4.92
N LYS A 94 -9.74 16.60 5.35
CA LYS A 94 -10.35 17.95 5.31
C LYS A 94 -11.49 18.30 4.33
N ASP A 95 -12.12 17.40 3.59
CA ASP A 95 -13.32 17.82 2.81
C ASP A 95 -14.56 18.13 3.67
N LYS A 96 -14.56 17.74 4.96
CA LYS A 96 -15.68 17.98 5.88
C LYS A 96 -15.55 19.21 6.77
N GLU A 97 -14.35 19.75 7.00
CA GLU A 97 -14.18 20.99 7.82
C GLU A 97 -14.48 22.27 7.04
N THR A 98 -14.37 22.27 5.71
CA THR A 98 -14.58 23.49 4.88
C THR A 98 -16.06 23.75 4.56
N LYS A 99 -16.95 22.78 4.78
CA LYS A 99 -18.39 22.93 4.46
C LYS A 99 -19.24 23.54 5.58
N GLU A 100 -18.70 23.70 6.79
CA GLU A 100 -19.44 24.30 7.92
C GLU A 100 -19.25 25.83 8.06
N THR A 101 -18.40 26.46 7.24
CA THR A 101 -18.12 27.92 7.32
C THR A 101 -18.74 28.77 6.21
N LEU A 102 -19.75 28.26 5.49
CA LEU A 102 -20.56 29.06 4.56
C LEU A 102 -21.87 29.47 5.24
N ILE A 103 -21.78 30.42 6.18
CA ILE A 103 -22.95 31.21 6.57
C ILE A 103 -23.28 32.09 5.36
N PRO A 104 -24.50 32.03 4.78
CA PRO A 104 -24.84 32.91 3.67
C PRO A 104 -25.01 34.32 4.21
N LEU A 105 -24.12 35.24 3.82
CA LEU A 105 -24.39 36.67 3.92
C LEU A 105 -25.55 36.98 2.98
N ARG A 106 -26.73 37.22 3.56
CA ARG A 106 -27.87 37.81 2.86
C ARG A 106 -27.53 39.28 2.58
N PHE A 107 -27.46 39.64 1.30
CA PHE A 107 -27.61 41.01 0.82
C PHE A 107 -29.08 41.27 0.48
#